data_AF-A0AA43GSF0-F1
#
_entry.id   AF-A0AA43GSF0-F1
#
_cell.length_a   1.000
_cell.length_b   1.000
_cell.length_c   1.000
_cell.angle_alpha   90.00
_cell.angle_beta   90.00
_cell.angle_gamma   90.00
#
_symmetry.space_group_name_H-M   'P 1'
#
loop_
_entity.id
_entity.type
_entity.pdbx_description
1 polymer ?
#
loop_
_entity_poly.entity_id
_entity_poly.type
_entity_poly.pdbx_seq_one_letter_code
_entity_poly.pdbx_strand_id
1 'polypeptide(L)'
;MKLDSVPASFSVSSQTENQPEIKDSNESNLNAATTAPLQPVVTHSQNHQESVAAVFSTTFLTIFLAEIGDKTQLSTLLMSAESHSPWVVFLGSGVALITTSLLGVLLGGWLASRLSPKTIEKSAGMMLLLISLMLFWDVISNS
;
A
#
# COMPACT_ATOMS: atom_id res chain seq x y z
N MET A 1 28.91 76.18 -18.69
CA MET A 1 29.63 76.44 -19.96
C MET A 1 29.48 75.21 -20.84
N LYS A 2 29.07 75.44 -22.10
CA LYS A 2 29.10 74.57 -23.30
C LYS A 2 28.68 73.08 -23.21
N LEU A 3 27.65 72.81 -24.01
CA LEU A 3 27.24 71.51 -24.57
C LEU A 3 28.34 70.92 -25.46
N ASP A 4 28.49 69.60 -25.45
CA ASP A 4 29.04 68.83 -26.58
C ASP A 4 28.18 67.54 -26.69
N SER A 5 27.06 67.59 -27.42
CA SER A 5 26.90 67.13 -28.81
C SER A 5 27.42 65.73 -29.13
N VAL A 6 26.60 64.71 -28.89
CA VAL A 6 26.61 63.49 -29.72
C VAL A 6 25.18 63.23 -30.22
N PRO A 7 24.92 63.25 -31.54
CA PRO A 7 23.62 62.96 -32.13
C PRO A 7 23.48 61.50 -32.61
N ALA A 8 22.23 61.06 -32.80
CA ALA A 8 21.69 60.14 -33.84
C ALA A 8 22.47 58.84 -34.18
N SER A 9 21.93 57.67 -34.48
CA SER A 9 20.66 57.18 -35.05
C SER A 9 20.89 55.66 -35.17
N PHE A 10 19.94 54.80 -34.82
CA PHE A 10 19.08 54.05 -35.75
C PHE A 10 19.75 53.28 -36.91
N SER A 11 19.25 52.05 -37.07
CA SER A 11 19.19 51.19 -38.27
C SER A 11 20.33 50.16 -38.43
N VAL A 12 20.10 48.85 -38.27
CA VAL A 12 19.28 47.87 -39.05
C VAL A 12 20.03 47.30 -40.27
N SER A 13 20.14 45.96 -40.25
CA SER A 13 20.29 44.95 -41.32
C SER A 13 21.39 45.05 -42.38
N SER A 14 22.15 43.95 -42.52
CA SER A 14 22.39 43.18 -43.78
C SER A 14 23.43 42.07 -43.51
N GLN A 15 23.03 40.81 -43.41
CA GLN A 15 23.12 39.80 -44.48
C GLN A 15 24.47 39.73 -45.20
N THR A 16 25.17 38.61 -45.03
CA THR A 16 26.08 37.93 -46.00
C THR A 16 26.34 36.55 -45.37
N GLU A 17 25.50 35.52 -45.51
CA GLU A 17 25.30 34.66 -46.68
C GLU A 17 26.54 34.54 -47.58
N ASN A 18 27.30 33.45 -47.40
CA ASN A 18 28.03 32.69 -48.44
C ASN A 18 28.68 31.44 -47.82
N GLN A 19 27.92 30.35 -47.77
CA GLN A 19 28.45 28.96 -47.88
C GLN A 19 28.85 28.71 -49.35
N PRO A 20 29.65 27.69 -49.76
CA PRO A 20 29.76 26.31 -49.25
C PRO A 20 31.27 25.91 -49.09
N GLU A 21 31.76 24.71 -48.80
CA GLU A 21 31.40 23.36 -49.22
C GLU A 21 32.32 22.40 -48.42
N ILE A 22 31.71 21.45 -47.70
CA ILE A 22 31.96 19.99 -47.74
C ILE A 22 33.41 19.48 -47.57
N LYS A 23 33.69 18.34 -46.91
CA LYS A 23 33.01 17.42 -45.99
C LYS A 23 33.96 16.22 -46.00
N ASP A 24 34.36 15.75 -44.83
CA ASP A 24 34.54 14.31 -44.57
C ASP A 24 34.06 14.17 -43.12
N SER A 25 32.76 13.96 -42.91
CA SER A 25 32.04 12.68 -43.01
C SER A 25 32.69 11.58 -42.18
N ASN A 26 31.89 11.05 -41.27
CA ASN A 26 31.99 9.74 -40.64
C ASN A 26 32.98 9.60 -39.47
N GLU A 27 32.61 9.22 -38.24
CA GLU A 27 31.33 8.80 -37.67
C GLU A 27 31.34 9.06 -36.16
N SER A 28 30.37 9.83 -35.70
CA SER A 28 29.61 9.47 -34.52
C SER A 28 28.15 9.81 -34.84
N ASN A 29 27.64 9.04 -35.81
CA ASN A 29 26.26 8.55 -35.87
C ASN A 29 25.65 8.48 -34.45
N LEU A 30 24.39 8.81 -34.18
CA LEU A 30 23.17 9.07 -34.93
C LEU A 30 22.21 9.36 -33.74
N ASN A 31 21.27 10.30 -33.74
CA ASN A 31 20.08 10.30 -34.55
C ASN A 31 19.43 11.68 -34.39
N ALA A 32 19.20 12.34 -35.52
CA ALA A 32 18.07 13.23 -35.67
C ALA A 32 16.78 12.38 -35.61
N ALA A 33 15.82 12.80 -34.79
CA ALA A 33 14.38 12.60 -35.02
C ALA A 33 13.65 13.63 -34.14
N THR A 34 13.21 14.76 -34.70
CA THR A 34 11.91 14.88 -35.38
C THR A 34 10.75 14.97 -34.36
N THR A 35 10.31 16.22 -34.15
CA THR A 35 8.93 16.68 -33.93
C THR A 35 7.94 15.72 -33.25
N ALA A 36 7.54 16.07 -32.03
CA ALA A 36 6.14 15.96 -31.58
C ALA A 36 5.85 17.04 -30.51
N PRO A 37 4.81 17.88 -30.67
CA PRO A 37 4.37 18.77 -29.61
C PRO A 37 3.71 17.95 -28.49
N LEU A 38 4.22 18.13 -27.27
CA LEU A 38 3.58 17.87 -25.97
C LEU A 38 2.74 16.58 -25.88
N GLN A 39 3.39 15.44 -25.63
CA GLN A 39 2.69 14.37 -24.91
C GLN A 39 2.60 14.82 -23.43
N PRO A 40 1.39 14.89 -22.84
CA PRO A 40 1.26 15.23 -21.43
C PRO A 40 2.01 14.16 -20.67
N VAL A 41 3.04 14.58 -19.92
CA VAL A 41 3.58 13.75 -18.86
C VAL A 41 2.36 13.42 -17.99
N VAL A 42 1.92 12.17 -18.02
CA VAL A 42 0.95 11.67 -17.05
C VAL A 42 1.71 11.64 -15.74
N THR A 43 1.80 12.80 -15.10
CA THR A 43 2.05 12.91 -13.69
C THR A 43 0.87 12.22 -13.03
N HIS A 44 0.99 10.92 -12.77
CA HIS A 44 0.28 10.32 -11.66
C HIS A 44 0.86 10.96 -10.40
N SER A 45 0.51 12.23 -10.16
CA SER A 45 0.45 12.81 -8.82
C SER A 45 -0.69 12.07 -8.14
N GLN A 46 -0.43 10.81 -7.79
CA GLN A 46 -1.18 10.13 -6.77
C GLN A 46 -0.81 10.83 -5.47
N ASN A 47 -1.50 11.95 -5.24
CA ASN A 47 -1.72 12.48 -3.93
C ASN A 47 -2.56 11.45 -3.17
N HIS A 48 -1.93 10.33 -2.80
CA HIS A 48 -2.43 9.44 -1.76
C HIS A 48 -2.19 10.17 -0.44
N GLN A 49 -2.90 11.28 -0.25
CA GLN A 49 -3.37 11.63 1.07
C GLN A 49 -4.43 10.58 1.40
N GLU A 50 -3.93 9.36 1.67
CA GLU A 50 -4.69 8.24 2.21
C GLU A 50 -5.37 8.80 3.43
N SER A 51 -6.63 9.17 3.23
CA SER A 51 -7.42 9.75 4.29
C SER A 51 -7.48 8.67 5.35
N VAL A 52 -7.23 9.01 6.61
CA VAL A 52 -7.33 8.02 7.70
C VAL A 52 -8.69 7.31 7.65
N ALA A 53 -9.72 8.01 7.19
CA ALA A 53 -11.02 7.45 6.85
C ALA A 53 -10.97 6.36 5.77
N ALA A 54 -10.21 6.53 4.69
CA ALA A 54 -10.03 5.51 3.65
C ALA A 54 -9.32 4.26 4.20
N VAL A 55 -8.21 4.43 4.93
CA VAL A 55 -7.49 3.30 5.57
C VAL A 55 -8.37 2.58 6.58
N PHE A 56 -9.11 3.33 7.39
CA PHE A 56 -10.06 2.76 8.35
C PHE A 56 -11.18 2.02 7.63
N SER A 57 -11.80 2.60 6.61
CA SER A 57 -12.90 1.98 5.87
C SER A 57 -12.46 0.73 5.12
N THR A 58 -11.30 0.73 4.46
CA THR A 58 -10.80 -0.47 3.76
C THR A 58 -10.45 -1.57 4.75
N THR A 59 -9.70 -1.25 5.81
CA THR A 59 -9.33 -2.22 6.85
C THR A 59 -10.56 -2.77 7.56
N PHE A 60 -11.51 -1.91 7.95
CA PHE A 60 -12.78 -2.32 8.57
C PHE A 60 -13.57 -3.21 7.63
N LEU A 61 -13.75 -2.83 6.36
CA LEU A 61 -14.56 -3.62 5.43
C LEU A 61 -13.90 -4.97 5.15
N THR A 62 -12.58 -5.02 4.98
CA THR A 62 -11.84 -6.28 4.81
C THR A 62 -11.98 -7.20 6.02
N ILE A 63 -11.79 -6.67 7.23
CA ILE A 63 -11.93 -7.46 8.47
C ILE A 63 -13.39 -7.86 8.69
N PHE A 64 -14.34 -6.95 8.50
CA PHE A 64 -15.77 -7.21 8.65
C PHE A 64 -16.24 -8.28 7.68
N LEU A 65 -15.83 -8.26 6.41
CA LEU A 65 -16.15 -9.35 5.47
C LEU A 65 -15.50 -10.67 5.86
N ALA A 66 -14.28 -10.64 6.41
CA ALA A 66 -13.61 -11.83 6.93
C ALA A 66 -14.27 -12.38 8.21
N GLU A 67 -14.91 -11.50 9.01
CA GLU A 67 -15.54 -11.84 10.29
C GLU A 67 -17.07 -11.99 10.23
N ILE A 68 -17.74 -11.59 9.15
CA ILE A 68 -19.19 -11.75 9.01
C ILE A 68 -19.50 -13.24 8.98
N GLY A 69 -20.12 -13.71 10.07
CA GLY A 69 -20.38 -15.12 10.27
C GLY A 69 -19.21 -15.90 10.88
N ASP A 70 -18.28 -15.23 11.56
CA ASP A 70 -17.32 -15.95 12.41
C ASP A 70 -18.11 -16.87 13.34
N LYS A 71 -17.74 -18.15 13.33
CA LYS A 71 -18.40 -19.18 14.13
C LYS A 71 -18.40 -18.83 15.61
N THR A 72 -17.42 -18.04 16.06
CA THR A 72 -17.36 -17.53 17.44
C THR A 72 -18.54 -16.59 17.77
N GLN A 73 -18.99 -15.76 16.82
CA GLN A 73 -20.13 -14.86 17.01
C GLN A 73 -21.43 -15.67 17.13
N LEU A 74 -21.62 -16.68 16.28
CA LEU A 74 -22.78 -17.57 16.34
C LEU A 74 -22.74 -18.47 17.60
N SER A 75 -21.57 -18.99 17.96
CA SER A 75 -21.38 -19.80 19.17
C SER A 75 -21.67 -19.00 20.44
N THR A 76 -21.20 -17.74 20.50
CA THR A 76 -21.51 -16.83 21.62
C THR A 76 -23.00 -16.48 21.67
N LEU A 77 -23.63 -16.25 20.51
CA LEU A 77 -25.07 -15.97 20.42
C LEU A 77 -25.90 -17.19 20.84
N LEU A 78 -25.56 -18.39 20.38
CA LEU A 78 -26.23 -19.63 20.76
C LEU A 78 -26.03 -19.95 22.24
N MET A 79 -24.82 -19.80 22.78
CA MET A 79 -24.54 -19.98 24.20
C MET A 79 -25.27 -18.94 25.06
N SER A 80 -25.44 -17.71 24.55
CA SER A 80 -26.24 -16.67 25.22
C SER A 80 -27.74 -16.97 25.16
N ALA A 81 -28.24 -17.50 24.03
CA ALA A 81 -29.64 -17.83 23.81
C ALA A 81 -30.11 -19.08 24.57
N GLU A 82 -29.25 -20.09 24.72
CA GLU A 82 -29.49 -21.30 25.53
C GLU A 82 -29.40 -21.04 27.04
N SER A 83 -28.72 -19.96 27.45
CA SER A 83 -28.54 -19.67 28.87
C SER A 83 -29.76 -18.97 29.46
N HIS A 84 -30.18 -19.42 30.64
CA HIS A 84 -31.24 -18.78 31.43
C HIS A 84 -30.93 -17.32 31.81
N SER A 85 -29.68 -16.86 31.63
CA SER A 85 -29.27 -15.47 31.85
C SER A 85 -28.32 -14.98 30.74
N PRO A 86 -28.84 -14.43 29.63
CA PRO A 86 -28.02 -13.99 28.48
C PRO A 86 -26.99 -12.91 28.83
N TRP A 87 -27.29 -12.08 29.84
CA TRP A 87 -26.36 -11.05 30.34
C TRP A 87 -25.11 -11.64 30.98
N VAL A 88 -25.22 -12.76 31.71
CA VAL A 88 -24.07 -13.40 32.37
C VAL A 88 -23.14 -14.02 31.33
N VAL A 89 -23.69 -14.62 30.27
CA VAL A 89 -22.89 -15.18 29.17
C VAL A 89 -22.18 -14.07 28.38
N PHE A 90 -22.87 -12.96 28.12
CA PHE A 90 -22.27 -11.81 27.45
C PHE A 90 -21.09 -11.24 28.25
N LEU A 91 -21.28 -10.99 29.55
CA LEU A 91 -20.20 -10.51 30.42
C LEU A 91 -19.07 -11.54 30.53
N GLY A 92 -19.40 -12.82 30.68
CA GLY A 92 -18.42 -13.91 30.78
C GLY A 92 -17.56 -14.03 29.53
N SER A 93 -18.17 -14.00 28.35
CA SER A 93 -17.46 -14.01 27.06
C SER A 93 -16.62 -12.74 26.87
N GLY A 94 -17.16 -11.56 27.22
CA GLY A 94 -16.41 -10.30 27.17
C GLY A 94 -15.16 -10.32 28.06
N VAL A 95 -15.28 -10.78 29.30
CA VAL A 95 -14.15 -10.93 30.23
C VAL A 95 -13.14 -11.95 29.72
N ALA A 96 -13.62 -13.09 29.18
CA ALA A 96 -12.76 -14.12 28.62
C ALA A 96 -11.97 -13.59 27.41
N LEU A 97 -12.61 -12.81 26.53
CA LEU A 97 -11.97 -12.15 25.39
C LEU A 97 -10.90 -11.17 25.85
N ILE A 98 -11.22 -10.26 26.76
CA ILE A 98 -10.26 -9.28 27.29
C ILE A 98 -9.05 -10.00 27.91
N THR A 99 -9.30 -11.02 28.72
CA THR A 99 -8.24 -11.81 29.37
C THR A 99 -7.37 -12.52 28.34
N THR A 100 -7.98 -13.14 27.33
CA THR A 100 -7.28 -13.84 26.27
C THR A 100 -6.47 -12.89 25.41
N SER A 101 -7.03 -11.74 25.03
CA SER A 101 -6.32 -10.69 24.29
C SER A 101 -5.13 -10.16 25.08
N LEU A 102 -5.30 -9.90 26.38
CA LEU A 102 -4.21 -9.44 27.24
C LEU A 102 -3.09 -10.48 27.30
N LEU A 103 -3.42 -11.75 27.56
CA LEU A 103 -2.45 -12.84 27.51
C LEU A 103 -1.76 -12.92 26.15
N GLY A 104 -2.53 -12.87 25.05
CA GLY A 104 -2.00 -12.91 23.69
C GLY A 104 -1.01 -11.79 23.40
N VAL A 105 -1.26 -10.56 23.88
CA VAL A 105 -0.34 -9.43 23.73
C VAL A 105 0.92 -9.62 24.57
N LEU A 106 0.81 -10.08 25.83
CA LEU A 106 1.98 -10.35 26.68
C LEU A 106 2.84 -11.47 26.10
N LEU A 107 2.23 -12.61 25.76
CA LEU A 107 2.92 -13.76 25.16
C LEU A 107 3.49 -13.42 23.78
N GLY A 108 2.73 -12.72 22.95
CA GLY A 108 3.14 -12.29 21.62
C GLY A 108 4.32 -11.31 21.67
N GLY A 109 4.26 -10.32 22.57
CA GLY A 109 5.37 -9.39 22.80
C GLY A 109 6.63 -10.07 23.31
N TRP A 110 6.48 -11.00 24.26
CA TRP A 110 7.60 -11.81 24.75
C TRP A 110 8.19 -12.69 23.65
N LEU A 111 7.35 -13.33 22.85
CA LEU A 111 7.79 -14.20 21.75
C LEU A 111 8.48 -13.40 20.63
N ALA A 112 7.94 -12.23 20.29
CA ALA A 112 8.52 -11.30 19.32
C ALA A 112 9.88 -10.74 19.76
N SER A 113 10.09 -10.57 21.07
CA SER A 113 11.39 -10.12 21.60
C SER A 113 12.50 -11.17 21.47
N ARG A 114 12.14 -12.46 21.40
CA ARG A 114 13.09 -13.58 21.46
C ARG A 114 13.27 -14.29 20.12
N LEU A 115 12.31 -14.17 19.20
CA LEU A 115 12.32 -14.82 17.89
C LEU A 115 12.42 -13.80 16.75
N SER A 116 13.25 -14.11 15.76
CA SER A 116 13.34 -13.29 14.55
C SER A 116 12.00 -13.32 13.79
N PRO A 117 11.55 -12.21 13.18
CA PRO A 117 10.25 -12.11 12.51
C PRO A 117 9.98 -13.23 11.49
N LYS A 118 11.02 -13.66 10.78
CA LYS A 118 10.96 -14.76 9.79
C LYS A 118 10.55 -16.09 10.41
N THR A 119 10.97 -16.35 11.65
CA THR A 119 10.62 -17.59 12.36
C THR A 119 9.16 -17.58 12.77
N ILE A 120 8.65 -16.43 13.21
CA ILE A 120 7.24 -16.27 13.61
C ILE A 120 6.33 -16.49 12.41
N GLU A 121 6.61 -15.84 11.28
CA GLU A 121 5.83 -15.98 10.05
C GLU A 121 5.81 -17.42 9.54
N LYS A 122 6.99 -18.07 9.47
CA LYS A 122 7.09 -19.49 9.08
C LYS A 122 6.34 -20.40 10.04
N SER A 123 6.40 -20.13 11.34
CA SER A 123 5.71 -20.94 12.35
C SER A 123 4.19 -20.80 12.25
N ALA A 124 3.67 -19.59 12.01
CA ALA A 124 2.24 -19.32 11.86
C ALA A 124 1.69 -20.04 10.62
N GLY A 125 2.40 -19.95 9.47
CA GLY A 125 2.02 -20.67 8.27
C GLY A 125 2.06 -22.20 8.45
N MET A 126 3.06 -22.72 9.15
CA MET A 126 3.16 -24.15 9.45
C MET A 126 2.01 -24.63 10.35
N MET A 127 1.69 -23.88 11.42
CA MET A 127 0.56 -24.18 12.29
C MET A 127 -0.76 -24.20 11.53
N LEU A 128 -0.96 -23.24 10.64
CA LEU A 128 -2.18 -23.14 9.84
C LEU A 128 -2.30 -24.33 8.88
N LEU A 129 -1.20 -24.73 8.24
CA LEU A 129 -1.16 -25.91 7.37
C LEU A 129 -1.49 -27.20 8.16
N LEU A 130 -0.90 -27.36 9.35
CA LEU A 130 -1.15 -28.53 10.21
C LEU A 130 -2.62 -28.60 10.65
N ILE A 131 -3.20 -27.48 11.10
CA ILE A 131 -4.61 -27.43 11.50
C ILE A 131 -5.51 -27.75 10.30
N SER A 132 -5.20 -27.19 9.12
CA SER A 132 -5.94 -27.47 7.89
C SER A 132 -5.92 -28.95 7.52
N LEU A 133 -4.75 -29.59 7.56
CA LEU A 133 -4.60 -31.01 7.23
C LEU A 133 -5.29 -31.92 8.26
N MET A 134 -5.17 -31.58 9.54
CA MET A 134 -5.84 -32.29 10.63
C MET A 134 -7.36 -32.25 10.45
N LEU A 135 -7.92 -31.06 10.16
CA LEU A 135 -9.36 -30.88 9.97
C LEU A 135 -9.85 -31.59 8.70
N PHE A 136 -9.06 -31.56 7.63
CA PHE A 136 -9.36 -32.30 6.40
C PHE A 136 -9.40 -33.82 6.63
N TRP A 137 -8.42 -34.36 7.37
CA TRP A 137 -8.39 -35.77 7.71
C TRP A 137 -9.55 -36.18 8.64
N ASP A 138 -9.84 -35.37 9.65
CA ASP A 138 -10.97 -35.58 10.57
C ASP A 138 -12.29 -35.64 9.80
N VAL A 139 -12.54 -34.68 8.90
CA VAL A 139 -13.74 -34.64 8.06
C VAL A 139 -13.89 -35.89 7.19
N ILE A 140 -12.80 -36.39 6.59
CA ILE A 140 -12.82 -37.59 5.74
C ILE A 140 -12.98 -38.88 6.55
N SER A 141 -12.36 -38.95 7.72
CA SER A 141 -12.43 -40.16 8.56
C SER A 141 -13.72 -40.26 9.38
N ASN A 142 -14.36 -39.13 9.67
CA ASN A 142 -15.61 -39.03 10.42
C ASN A 142 -16.84 -38.87 9.51
N SER A 143 -16.67 -38.96 8.18
CA SER A 143 -17.74 -39.10 7.17
C SER A 143 -17.84 -40.54 6.68
#